data_AF-A0A961T2A5-F1
#
_entry.id   AF-A0A961T2A5-F1
#
_cell.length_a   1.000
_cell.length_b   1.000
_cell.length_c   1.000
_cell.angle_alpha   90.00
_cell.angle_beta   90.00
_cell.angle_gamma   90.00
#
_symmetry.space_group_name_H-M   'P 1'
#
loop_
_entity.id
_entity.type
_entity.pdbx_description
1 polymer ?
#
loop_
_entity_poly.entity_id
_entity_poly.type
_entity_poly.pdbx_seq_one_letter_code
_entity_poly.pdbx_strand_id
1 'polypeptide(L)'
;MATAKKTTQRHGFKTGEYIVYPAHGVGQITAIEEQDIAGHTLELFVVSFEQDKLTLRVPVSKITSAGMRKLAEPETIEKALKTVQGRARVKRTMWSRR
;
A
#
# COMPACT_ATOMS: atom_id res chain seq x y z
N MET A 1 23.53 19.88 -7.95
CA MET A 1 22.59 20.23 -6.86
C MET A 1 21.26 19.56 -7.17
N ALA A 2 20.92 18.47 -6.48
CA ALA A 2 19.65 17.77 -6.71
C ALA A 2 18.53 18.54 -5.99
N THR A 3 17.63 19.13 -6.76
CA THR A 3 16.45 19.84 -6.24
C THR A 3 15.53 18.83 -5.55
N ALA A 4 15.33 18.99 -4.24
CA ALA A 4 14.40 18.16 -3.47
C ALA A 4 12.97 18.35 -4.00
N LYS A 5 12.39 17.30 -4.61
CA LYS A 5 10.98 17.29 -5.02
C LYS A 5 10.10 17.49 -3.78
N LYS A 6 9.23 18.52 -3.82
CA LYS A 6 8.22 18.79 -2.79
C LYS A 6 7.37 17.54 -2.56
N THR A 7 7.27 17.10 -1.32
CA THR A 7 6.40 15.99 -0.89
C THR A 7 4.95 16.45 -0.85
N THR A 8 4.16 16.02 -1.84
CA THR A 8 2.71 16.26 -1.87
C THR A 8 2.01 15.12 -1.11
N GLN A 9 1.14 15.47 -0.16
CA GLN A 9 0.35 14.51 0.63
C GLN A 9 -1.11 14.54 0.17
N ARG A 10 -1.67 13.38 -0.20
CA ARG A 10 -3.08 13.23 -0.61
C ARG A 10 -3.64 11.95 0.02
N HIS A 11 -4.84 12.03 0.60
CA HIS A 11 -5.50 10.88 1.24
C HIS A 11 -4.63 10.12 2.26
N GLY A 12 -3.77 10.85 2.97
CA GLY A 12 -2.86 10.28 3.95
C GLY A 12 -1.61 9.61 3.37
N PHE A 13 -1.45 9.52 2.05
CA PHE A 13 -0.27 8.99 1.39
C PHE A 13 0.61 10.11 0.85
N LYS A 14 1.93 9.91 0.86
CA LYS A 14 2.91 10.85 0.30
C LYS A 14 3.76 10.21 -0.79
N THR A 15 4.26 11.04 -1.71
CA THR A 15 5.29 10.61 -2.67
C THR A 15 6.53 10.10 -1.93
N GLY A 16 7.10 9.00 -2.41
CA GLY A 16 8.24 8.31 -1.81
C GLY A 16 7.88 7.34 -0.68
N GLU A 17 6.62 7.28 -0.25
CA GLU A 17 6.14 6.33 0.76
C GLU A 17 5.95 4.93 0.17
N TYR A 18 6.23 3.91 0.98
CA TYR A 18 5.97 2.52 0.65
C TYR A 18 4.57 2.11 1.11
N ILE A 19 3.88 1.38 0.24
CA ILE A 19 2.52 0.91 0.44
C ILE A 19 2.43 -0.57 0.09
N VAL A 20 1.37 -1.22 0.57
CA VAL A 20 1.03 -2.60 0.21
C VAL A 20 -0.21 -2.59 -0.67
N TYR A 21 -0.10 -3.20 -1.85
CA TYR A 21 -1.22 -3.42 -2.74
C TYR A 21 -1.57 -4.91 -2.82
N PRO A 22 -2.86 -5.31 -2.78
CA PRO A 22 -3.25 -6.71 -2.87
C PRO A 22 -2.68 -7.37 -4.15
N ALA A 23 -2.31 -8.64 -4.06
CA ALA A 23 -1.64 -9.43 -5.12
C ALA A 23 -0.20 -9.01 -5.49
N HIS A 24 0.17 -7.72 -5.40
CA HIS A 24 1.49 -7.21 -5.84
C HIS A 24 2.47 -6.93 -4.69
N GLY A 25 2.01 -6.94 -3.44
CA GLY A 25 2.88 -6.77 -2.29
C GLY A 25 3.32 -5.32 -2.11
N VAL A 26 4.59 -5.10 -1.80
CA VAL A 26 5.14 -3.79 -1.43
C VAL A 26 5.50 -3.00 -2.69
N GLY A 27 4.96 -1.80 -2.81
CA GLY A 27 5.29 -0.83 -3.86
C GLY A 27 5.63 0.54 -3.28
N GLN A 28 6.30 1.38 -4.06
CA GLN A 28 6.63 2.75 -3.68
C GLN A 28 5.84 3.74 -4.54
N ILE A 29 5.23 4.74 -3.90
CA ILE A 29 4.58 5.84 -4.62
C ILE A 29 5.66 6.72 -5.25
N THR A 30 5.77 6.73 -6.57
CA THR A 30 6.76 7.55 -7.29
C THR A 30 6.26 8.96 -7.55
N ALA A 31 4.97 9.11 -7.86
CA ALA A 31 4.36 10.39 -8.18
C ALA A 31 2.84 10.38 -7.92
N ILE A 32 2.27 11.58 -7.85
CA ILE A 32 0.83 11.83 -7.93
C ILE A 32 0.64 12.65 -9.19
N GLU A 33 -0.13 12.12 -10.14
CA GLU A 33 -0.36 12.73 -11.46
C GLU A 33 -1.84 13.08 -11.60
N GLU A 34 -2.12 14.20 -12.26
CA GLU A 34 -3.46 14.54 -12.73
C GLU A 34 -3.55 14.19 -14.21
N GLN A 35 -4.55 13.40 -14.60
CA GLN A 35 -4.76 13.00 -15.99
C GLN A 35 -6.20 13.28 -16.42
N ASP A 36 -6.35 13.95 -17.55
CA ASP A 36 -7.64 14.12 -18.20
C ASP A 36 -8.02 12.88 -19.00
N ILE A 37 -9.09 12.20 -18.58
CA ILE A 37 -9.63 11.02 -19.26
C ILE A 37 -11.10 11.29 -19.57
N ALA A 38 -11.46 11.27 -20.85
CA ALA A 38 -12.83 11.49 -21.33
C ALA A 38 -13.48 12.81 -20.84
N GLY A 39 -12.68 13.88 -20.71
CA GLY A 39 -13.15 15.20 -20.26
C GLY A 39 -13.27 15.34 -18.74
N HIS A 40 -12.82 14.35 -17.97
CA HIS A 40 -12.74 14.41 -16.52
C HIS A 40 -11.29 14.39 -16.04
N THR A 41 -10.93 15.35 -15.19
CA THR A 41 -9.66 15.37 -14.47
C THR A 41 -9.66 14.31 -13.36
N LEU A 42 -8.73 13.36 -13.43
CA LEU A 42 -8.56 12.31 -12.43
C LEU A 42 -7.18 12.43 -11.79
N GLU A 43 -7.15 12.52 -10.46
CA GLU A 43 -5.90 12.33 -9.69
C GLU A 43 -5.57 10.83 -9.58
N LEU A 44 -4.33 10.47 -9.90
CA LEU A 44 -3.80 9.11 -9.96
C LEU A 44 -2.51 9.00 -9.14
N PHE A 45 -2.42 7.97 -8.31
CA PHE A 45 -1.16 7.56 -7.70
C PHE A 45 -0.38 6.68 -8.67
N VAL A 46 0.88 7.03 -8.94
CA VAL A 46 1.82 6.18 -9.66
C VAL A 46 2.62 5.37 -8.64
N VAL A 47 2.48 4.05 -8.67
CA VAL A 47 3.15 3.13 -7.75
C VAL A 47 4.06 2.20 -8.54
N SER A 48 5.33 2.13 -8.14
CA SER A 48 6.32 1.22 -8.70
C SER A 48 6.48 -0.02 -7.81
N PHE A 49 6.38 -1.20 -8.42
CA PHE A 49 6.63 -2.49 -7.78
C PHE A 49 7.94 -3.05 -8.32
N GLU A 50 8.97 -3.07 -7.47
CA GLU A 50 10.32 -3.47 -7.87
C GLU A 50 10.42 -4.96 -8.19
N GLN A 51 9.69 -5.79 -7.44
CA GLN A 51 9.67 -7.25 -7.62
C GLN A 51 9.12 -7.66 -8.99
N ASP A 52 8.02 -7.04 -9.41
CA ASP A 52 7.34 -7.36 -10.68
C ASP A 52 7.81 -6.47 -11.85
N LYS A 53 8.70 -5.49 -11.59
CA LYS A 53 9.09 -4.42 -12.53
C LYS A 53 7.88 -3.74 -13.17
N LEU A 54 6.81 -3.55 -12.41
CA LEU A 54 5.52 -3.05 -12.86
C LEU A 54 5.25 -1.66 -12.27
N THR A 55 4.61 -0.79 -13.06
CA THR A 55 4.08 0.49 -12.58
C THR A 55 2.56 0.49 -12.70
N LEU A 56 1.87 0.66 -11.56
CA LEU A 56 0.42 0.76 -11.50
C LEU A 56 0.00 2.21 -11.27
N ARG A 57 -1.08 2.61 -11.96
CA ARG A 57 -1.75 3.88 -11.74
C ARG A 57 -3.09 3.64 -11.06
N VAL A 58 -3.23 4.13 -9.82
CA VAL A 58 -4.43 3.90 -9.01
C VAL A 58 -5.16 5.22 -8.81
N PRO A 59 -6.43 5.36 -9.23
CA PRO A 59 -7.22 6.56 -8.98
C PRO A 59 -7.37 6.81 -7.48
N VAL A 60 -7.21 8.08 -7.07
CA VAL A 60 -7.26 8.47 -5.66
C VAL A 60 -8.60 8.09 -5.00
N SER A 61 -9.69 8.15 -5.77
CA SER A 61 -11.04 7.78 -5.32
C SER A 61 -11.21 6.30 -4.99
N LYS A 62 -10.36 5.41 -5.52
CA LYS A 62 -10.52 3.95 -5.39
C LYS A 62 -9.53 3.29 -4.44
N ILE A 63 -8.67 4.04 -3.75
CA ILE A 63 -7.61 3.50 -2.88
C ILE A 63 -8.17 2.54 -1.82
N THR A 64 -9.20 2.97 -1.08
CA THR A 64 -9.79 2.16 0.00
C THR A 64 -10.47 0.91 -0.54
N SER A 65 -11.23 1.04 -1.64
CA SER A 65 -11.89 -0.09 -2.29
C SER A 65 -10.92 -1.08 -2.95
N ALA A 66 -9.77 -0.61 -3.42
CA ALA A 66 -8.73 -1.43 -4.04
C ALA A 66 -7.87 -2.16 -2.99
N GLY A 67 -8.05 -1.88 -1.70
CA GLY A 67 -7.32 -2.54 -0.61
C GLY A 67 -5.87 -2.08 -0.45
N MET A 68 -5.53 -0.90 -0.97
CA MET A 68 -4.21 -0.29 -0.79
C MET A 68 -4.03 0.12 0.67
N ARG A 69 -2.93 -0.31 1.28
CA ARG A 69 -2.66 -0.15 2.72
C ARG A 69 -1.29 0.47 2.97
N LYS A 70 -1.18 1.19 4.09
CA LYS A 70 0.12 1.65 4.61
C LYS A 70 0.90 0.48 5.19
N LEU A 71 2.22 0.64 5.25
CA LEU A 71 3.06 -0.25 6.03
C LEU A 71 2.71 -0.18 7.53
N ALA A 72 2.93 -1.30 8.21
CA ALA A 72 2.72 -1.38 9.64
C ALA A 72 3.79 -0.57 10.41
N GLU A 73 3.37 0.09 11.47
CA GLU A 73 4.28 0.78 12.38
C GLU A 73 5.07 -0.24 13.24
N PRO A 74 6.26 0.15 13.74
CA PRO A 74 7.10 -0.73 14.57
C PRO A 74 6.36 -1.36 15.75
N GLU A 75 5.49 -0.59 16.43
CA GLU A 75 4.70 -1.11 17.55
C GLU A 75 3.75 -2.25 17.15
N THR A 76 3.20 -2.18 15.94
CA THR A 76 2.33 -3.23 15.41
C THR A 76 3.15 -4.49 15.11
N ILE A 77 4.38 -4.31 14.62
CA ILE A 77 5.32 -5.41 14.36
C ILE A 77 5.69 -6.10 15.67
N GLU A 78 6.00 -5.35 16.73
CA GLU A 78 6.31 -5.92 18.05
C GLU A 78 5.14 -6.72 18.63
N LYS A 79 3.92 -6.19 18.53
CA LYS A 79 2.70 -6.90 18.96
C LYS A 79 2.49 -8.18 18.15
N ALA A 80 2.73 -8.13 16.84
CA ALA A 80 2.64 -9.30 15.96
C ALA A 80 3.67 -10.37 16.35
N LEU A 81 4.94 -9.98 16.57
CA LEU A 81 6.00 -10.90 17.00
C LEU A 81 5.68 -11.56 18.34
N LYS A 82 5.21 -10.80 19.33
CA LYS A 82 4.74 -11.34 20.62
C LYS A 82 3.61 -12.35 20.44
N THR A 83 2.70 -12.10 19.50
CA THR A 83 1.57 -13.00 19.20
C THR A 83 2.04 -14.30 18.54
N VAL A 84 2.97 -14.22 17.59
CA VAL A 84 3.54 -15.38 16.89
C VAL A 84 4.39 -16.25 17.82
N GLN A 85 5.14 -15.63 18.73
CA GLN A 85 5.94 -16.33 19.76
C GLN A 85 5.07 -16.86 20.92
N GLY A 86 3.83 -16.39 21.04
CA GLY A 86 2.90 -16.81 22.08
C GLY A 86 2.45 -18.26 21.94
N ARG A 87 1.82 -18.78 22.99
CA ARG A 87 1.29 -20.16 22.99
C ARG A 87 0.24 -20.35 21.90
N ALA A 88 0.46 -21.32 21.03
CA ALA A 88 -0.47 -21.65 19.96
C ALA A 88 -1.86 -22.02 20.51
N ARG A 89 -2.91 -21.36 19.99
CA ARG A 89 -4.31 -21.71 20.28
C ARG A 89 -4.76 -22.80 19.30
N VAL A 90 -4.83 -24.04 19.77
CA VAL A 90 -5.28 -25.17 18.94
C VAL A 90 -6.81 -25.19 18.86
N LYS A 91 -7.36 -24.95 17.67
CA LYS A 91 -8.80 -25.18 17.39
C LYS A 91 -9.07 -26.66 17.13
N ARG A 92 -10.01 -27.30 17.84
CA ARG A 92 -10.38 -28.71 17.57
C ARG A 92 -11.26 -28.91 16.33
N THR A 93 -11.51 -27.87 15.54
CA THR A 93 -12.28 -27.94 14.31
C THR A 93 -11.51 -28.68 13.20
N MET A 94 -12.24 -29.46 12.39
CA MET A 94 -11.71 -30.09 11.16
C MET A 94 -10.98 -29.05 10.30
N TRP A 95 -9.88 -29.48 9.66
CA TRP A 95 -9.02 -28.60 8.86
C TRP A 95 -9.76 -27.88 7.74
N SER A 96 -10.72 -28.55 7.09
CA SER A 96 -11.58 -27.95 6.05
C SER A 96 -12.46 -26.79 6.54
N ARG A 97 -12.62 -26.64 7.85
CA ARG A 97 -13.41 -25.58 8.51
C ARG A 97 -12.53 -24.56 9.23
N ARG A 98 -11.20 -24.66 9.11
CA ARG A 98 -10.24 -23.70 9.63
C ARG A 98 -9.90 -22.67 8.55
#